data_AF-A0A8C3HT04-F1
#
_entry.id   AF-A0A8C3HT04-F1
#
_cell.length_a   1.000
_cell.length_b   1.000
_cell.length_c   1.000
_cell.angle_alpha   90.00
_cell.angle_beta   90.00
_cell.angle_gamma   90.00
#
_symmetry.space_group_name_H-M   'P 1'
#
loop_
_entity.id
_entity.type
_entity.pdbx_description
1 polymer ?
#
loop_
_entity_poly.entity_id
_entity_poly.type
_entity_poly.pdbx_seq_one_letter_code
_entity_poly.pdbx_strand_id
1 'polypeptide(L)'
;MFILLKATFALFCLIDYISSRPMINTAIKTSHQESSMKEMVKRITNISSGAQIPCNNTRVMRVKFTDPKVPESEKLCQASEALKSVTKCKGDYEPILSNLLSLHERNQNCSLENGDEIYLRNFLPQLGNYTQGLIRNLRVS
;
A
#
# COMPACT_ATOMS: atom_id res chain seq x y z
N MET A 1 56.78 -0.17 -23.33
CA MET A 1 56.79 1.16 -22.68
C MET A 1 55.36 1.64 -22.56
N PHE A 2 54.66 1.20 -21.50
CA PHE A 2 53.26 1.53 -21.23
C PHE A 2 53.24 2.59 -20.13
N ILE A 3 53.14 3.87 -20.48
CA ILE A 3 53.01 4.94 -19.49
C ILE A 3 51.91 5.92 -19.93
N LEU A 4 50.76 5.72 -19.30
CA LEU A 4 49.81 6.71 -18.82
C LEU A 4 49.03 7.56 -19.84
N LEU A 5 48.04 6.90 -20.43
CA LEU A 5 46.79 7.49 -20.89
C LEU A 5 45.86 7.80 -19.69
N LYS A 6 46.03 8.90 -18.94
CA LYS A 6 45.04 9.35 -17.94
C LYS A 6 45.12 10.86 -17.65
N ALA A 7 44.38 11.67 -18.40
CA ALA A 7 44.15 13.08 -18.04
C ALA A 7 42.78 13.62 -18.51
N THR A 8 41.71 12.83 -18.45
CA THR A 8 40.37 13.28 -18.87
C THR A 8 39.20 12.79 -17.99
N PHE A 9 39.45 12.38 -16.75
CA PHE A 9 38.40 11.92 -15.82
C PHE A 9 38.29 12.75 -14.53
N ALA A 10 38.24 14.08 -14.65
CA ALA A 10 37.96 14.95 -13.51
C ALA A 10 36.87 15.99 -13.76
N LEU A 11 36.10 15.89 -14.86
CA LEU A 11 35.08 16.88 -15.22
C LEU A 11 33.62 16.36 -15.18
N PHE A 12 33.38 15.14 -14.67
CA PHE A 12 32.02 14.58 -14.59
C PHE A 12 31.40 14.55 -13.18
N CYS A 13 32.12 14.95 -12.13
CA CYS A 13 31.58 14.93 -10.76
C CYS A 13 30.73 16.16 -10.38
N LEU A 14 30.54 17.13 -11.29
CA LEU A 14 29.79 18.37 -10.98
C LEU A 14 28.39 18.46 -11.59
N ILE A 15 27.94 17.44 -12.33
CA ILE A 15 26.61 17.46 -12.97
C ILE A 15 25.53 16.80 -12.09
N ASP A 16 25.90 15.89 -11.17
CA ASP A 16 24.91 15.22 -10.31
C ASP A 16 24.43 16.06 -9.11
N TYR A 17 25.03 17.23 -8.84
CA TYR A 17 24.65 18.02 -7.66
C TYR A 17 23.44 18.95 -7.89
N ILE A 18 23.09 19.27 -9.15
CA ILE A 18 21.97 20.19 -9.45
C ILE A 18 20.62 19.44 -9.55
N SER A 19 20.62 18.10 -9.60
CA SER A 19 19.40 17.28 -9.57
C SER A 19 18.85 17.05 -8.15
N SER A 20 19.21 17.90 -7.19
CA SER A 20 18.67 17.88 -5.83
C SER A 20 17.41 18.75 -5.73
N ARG A 21 16.31 18.36 -6.39
CA ARG A 21 14.96 18.72 -5.93
C ARG A 21 13.96 17.56 -6.08
N PRO A 22 13.96 16.58 -5.16
CA PRO A 22 12.88 15.59 -5.04
C PRO A 22 11.80 15.98 -4.02
N MET A 23 11.81 17.19 -3.46
CA MET A 23 10.84 17.58 -2.42
C MET A 23 9.39 17.66 -2.93
N ILE A 24 9.16 18.19 -4.13
CA ILE A 24 7.80 18.36 -4.68
C ILE A 24 7.17 17.00 -5.01
N ASN A 25 7.92 16.10 -5.64
CA ASN A 25 7.42 14.76 -5.97
C ASN A 25 7.14 13.91 -4.73
N THR A 26 7.95 14.05 -3.68
CA THR A 26 7.75 13.30 -2.43
C THR A 26 6.51 13.81 -1.69
N ALA A 27 6.33 15.14 -1.57
CA ALA A 27 5.18 15.74 -0.91
C ALA A 27 3.85 15.45 -1.64
N ILE A 28 3.86 15.47 -2.98
CA ILE A 28 2.69 15.11 -3.81
C ILE A 28 2.37 13.61 -3.65
N LYS A 29 3.39 12.76 -3.61
CA LYS A 29 3.20 11.32 -3.39
C LYS A 29 2.60 11.04 -2.01
N THR A 30 3.11 11.68 -0.95
CA THR A 30 2.58 11.52 0.42
C THR A 30 1.16 12.07 0.58
N SER A 31 0.83 13.20 -0.05
CA SER A 31 -0.52 13.77 0.02
C SER A 31 -1.56 12.91 -0.72
N HIS A 32 -1.18 12.36 -1.89
CA HIS A 32 -2.01 11.42 -2.62
C HIS A 32 -2.22 10.10 -1.84
N GLN A 33 -1.17 9.57 -1.21
CA GLN A 33 -1.26 8.39 -0.35
C GLN A 33 -2.18 8.66 0.85
N GLU A 34 -2.04 9.80 1.54
CA GLU A 34 -2.92 10.15 2.65
C GLU A 34 -4.38 10.26 2.20
N SER A 35 -4.65 10.87 1.04
CA SER A 35 -6.00 10.97 0.46
C SER A 35 -6.60 9.58 0.17
N SER A 36 -5.84 8.71 -0.49
CA SER A 36 -6.27 7.33 -0.82
C SER A 36 -6.59 6.53 0.45
N MET A 37 -5.76 6.67 1.49
CA MET A 37 -5.97 6.02 2.78
C MET A 37 -7.21 6.56 3.51
N LYS A 38 -7.42 7.89 3.54
CA LYS A 38 -8.61 8.50 4.15
C LYS A 38 -9.90 8.03 3.49
N GLU A 39 -9.91 8.01 2.16
CA GLU A 39 -11.07 7.55 1.39
C GLU A 39 -11.34 6.07 1.63
N MET A 40 -10.29 5.25 1.72
CA MET A 40 -10.43 3.83 2.05
C MET A 40 -11.03 3.61 3.44
N VAL A 41 -10.51 4.30 4.48
CA VAL A 41 -11.07 4.22 5.84
C VAL A 41 -12.53 4.63 5.86
N LYS A 42 -12.88 5.73 5.18
CA LYS A 42 -14.27 6.21 5.07
C LYS A 42 -15.18 5.13 4.46
N ARG A 43 -14.77 4.51 3.36
CA ARG A 43 -15.55 3.46 2.69
C ARG A 43 -15.70 2.21 3.54
N ILE A 44 -14.62 1.75 4.16
CA ILE A 44 -14.64 0.60 5.08
C ILE A 44 -15.61 0.87 6.23
N THR A 45 -15.56 2.07 6.80
CA THR A 45 -16.46 2.48 7.89
C THR A 45 -17.91 2.44 7.44
N ASN A 46 -18.23 3.05 6.30
CA ASN A 46 -19.58 3.09 5.76
C ASN A 46 -20.15 1.68 5.49
N ILE A 47 -19.34 0.79 4.91
CA ILE A 47 -19.74 -0.61 4.67
C ILE A 47 -19.96 -1.34 6.01
N SER A 48 -19.05 -1.16 6.96
CA SER A 48 -19.09 -1.85 8.25
C SER A 48 -20.23 -1.35 9.15
N SER A 49 -20.69 -0.11 8.98
CA SER A 49 -21.82 0.48 9.70
C SER A 49 -23.19 0.21 9.05
N GLY A 50 -23.21 -0.34 7.84
CA GLY A 50 -24.46 -0.62 7.11
C GLY A 50 -25.28 -1.73 7.75
N ALA A 51 -26.59 -1.76 7.46
CA ALA A 51 -27.51 -2.80 7.96
C ALA A 51 -27.11 -4.22 7.48
N GLN A 52 -26.47 -4.33 6.31
CA GLN A 52 -25.94 -5.58 5.77
C GLN A 52 -24.61 -5.33 5.04
N ILE A 53 -23.57 -6.08 5.41
CA ILE A 53 -22.27 -6.06 4.74
C ILE A 53 -22.34 -6.95 3.47
N PRO A 54 -22.03 -6.43 2.27
CA PRO A 54 -22.00 -7.22 1.04
C PRO A 54 -21.07 -8.44 1.18
N CYS A 55 -21.56 -9.64 0.86
CA CYS A 55 -20.80 -10.89 1.03
C CYS A 55 -20.14 -11.09 2.40
N ASN A 56 -20.80 -10.68 3.48
CA ASN A 56 -20.32 -10.81 4.87
C ASN A 56 -19.58 -12.14 5.19
N ASN A 57 -20.14 -13.26 4.75
CA ASN A 57 -19.63 -14.61 5.04
C ASN A 57 -18.56 -15.11 4.06
N THR A 58 -18.14 -14.31 3.08
CA THR A 58 -17.01 -14.66 2.22
C THR A 58 -15.75 -14.76 3.06
N ARG A 59 -14.96 -15.81 2.80
CA ARG A 59 -13.66 -16.02 3.43
C ARG A 59 -12.58 -15.41 2.54
N VAL A 60 -11.64 -14.71 3.16
CA VAL A 60 -10.48 -14.10 2.52
C VAL A 60 -9.22 -14.46 3.29
N MET A 61 -8.08 -14.46 2.63
CA MET A 61 -6.80 -14.76 3.27
C MET A 61 -6.52 -13.75 4.40
N ARG A 62 -6.08 -14.22 5.57
CA ARG A 62 -5.72 -13.35 6.68
C ARG A 62 -4.42 -12.62 6.38
N VAL A 63 -4.41 -11.31 6.61
CA VAL A 63 -3.20 -10.49 6.58
C VAL A 63 -2.73 -10.24 8.02
N LYS A 64 -1.44 -10.46 8.27
CA LYS A 64 -0.82 -10.25 9.59
C LYS A 64 -0.45 -8.77 9.80
N PHE A 65 -1.45 -7.88 9.87
CA PHE A 65 -1.23 -6.42 9.97
C PHE A 65 -0.33 -5.99 11.14
N THR A 66 -0.37 -6.72 12.25
CA THR A 66 0.39 -6.42 13.47
C THR A 66 1.78 -7.05 13.51
N ASP A 67 2.14 -7.93 12.57
CA ASP A 67 3.43 -8.60 12.57
C ASP A 67 4.53 -7.61 12.15
N PRO A 68 5.49 -7.26 13.01
CA PRO A 68 6.55 -6.33 12.67
C PRO A 68 7.55 -6.90 11.65
N LYS A 69 7.57 -8.22 11.43
CA LYS A 69 8.45 -8.87 10.47
C LYS A 69 7.98 -8.72 9.02
N VAL A 70 6.69 -8.38 8.82
CA VAL A 70 6.12 -8.19 7.49
C VAL A 70 6.20 -6.69 7.12
N PRO A 71 6.85 -6.32 6.00
CA PRO A 71 6.92 -4.93 5.55
C PRO A 71 5.54 -4.32 5.29
N GLU A 72 5.44 -2.99 5.43
CA GLU A 72 4.19 -2.26 5.18
C GLU A 72 3.66 -2.45 3.75
N SER A 73 4.53 -2.33 2.74
CA SER A 73 4.16 -2.53 1.33
C SER A 73 3.64 -3.96 1.08
N GLU A 74 4.26 -4.96 1.72
CA GLU A 74 3.82 -6.35 1.64
C GLU A 74 2.44 -6.55 2.28
N LYS A 75 2.18 -5.96 3.47
CA LYS A 75 0.85 -6.00 4.11
C LYS A 75 -0.24 -5.39 3.23
N LEU A 76 0.03 -4.24 2.62
CA LEU A 76 -0.91 -3.56 1.73
C LEU A 76 -1.19 -4.39 0.48
N CYS A 77 -0.16 -5.02 -0.08
CA CYS A 77 -0.34 -5.88 -1.23
C CYS A 77 -1.06 -7.19 -0.91
N GLN A 78 -0.73 -7.85 0.21
CA GLN A 78 -1.47 -9.03 0.68
C GLN A 78 -2.95 -8.69 0.91
N ALA A 79 -3.26 -7.48 1.41
CA ALA A 79 -4.63 -7.01 1.54
C ALA A 79 -5.32 -6.82 0.18
N SER A 80 -4.62 -6.33 -0.84
CA SER A 80 -5.13 -6.27 -2.22
C SER A 80 -5.48 -7.66 -2.74
N GLU A 81 -4.58 -8.63 -2.59
CA GLU A 81 -4.82 -10.01 -3.05
C GLU A 81 -5.97 -10.68 -2.30
N ALA A 82 -6.05 -10.48 -0.98
CA ALA A 82 -7.17 -10.98 -0.18
C ALA A 82 -8.51 -10.38 -0.62
N LEU A 83 -8.55 -9.09 -1.00
CA LEU A 83 -9.78 -8.45 -1.46
C LEU A 83 -10.15 -8.80 -2.91
N LYS A 84 -9.15 -9.03 -3.79
CA LYS A 84 -9.34 -9.51 -5.17
C LYS A 84 -10.06 -10.85 -5.23
N SER A 85 -9.92 -11.71 -4.21
CA SER A 85 -10.61 -13.00 -4.17
C SER A 85 -12.12 -12.87 -3.95
N VAL A 86 -12.62 -11.69 -3.56
CA VAL A 86 -14.05 -11.42 -3.37
C VAL A 86 -14.73 -11.15 -4.72
N THR A 87 -15.12 -12.22 -5.41
CA THR A 87 -15.68 -12.12 -6.78
C THR A 87 -17.18 -11.79 -6.83
N LYS A 88 -17.97 -12.29 -5.88
CA LYS A 88 -19.45 -12.20 -5.92
C LYS A 88 -20.01 -10.77 -5.80
N CYS A 89 -19.36 -9.91 -5.02
CA CYS A 89 -19.74 -8.51 -4.75
C CYS A 89 -18.55 -7.60 -5.02
N LYS A 90 -17.79 -7.91 -6.09
CA LYS A 90 -16.59 -7.16 -6.47
C LYS A 90 -16.85 -5.65 -6.56
N GLY A 91 -18.00 -5.25 -7.11
CA GLY A 91 -18.35 -3.84 -7.31
C GLY A 91 -18.40 -3.03 -6.01
N ASP A 92 -18.82 -3.64 -4.90
CA ASP A 92 -18.87 -2.98 -3.58
C ASP A 92 -17.46 -2.69 -3.05
N TYR A 93 -16.48 -3.53 -3.42
CA TYR A 93 -15.12 -3.50 -2.89
C TYR A 93 -14.09 -2.92 -3.86
N GLU A 94 -14.44 -2.74 -5.13
CA GLU A 94 -13.56 -2.20 -6.17
C GLU A 94 -12.97 -0.82 -5.81
N PRO A 95 -13.71 0.13 -5.21
CA PRO A 95 -13.11 1.40 -4.80
C PRO A 95 -12.05 1.25 -3.70
N ILE A 96 -12.24 0.29 -2.77
CA ILE A 96 -11.25 -0.01 -1.72
C ILE A 96 -10.02 -0.66 -2.36
N LEU A 97 -10.23 -1.62 -3.27
CA LEU A 97 -9.15 -2.27 -4.00
C LEU A 97 -8.32 -1.28 -4.83
N SER A 98 -8.98 -0.34 -5.52
CA SER A 98 -8.30 0.70 -6.31
C SER A 98 -7.38 1.56 -5.44
N ASN A 99 -7.86 1.96 -4.25
CA ASN A 99 -7.05 2.70 -3.28
C ASN A 99 -5.89 1.84 -2.73
N LEU A 100 -6.08 0.56 -2.44
CA LEU A 100 -4.98 -0.32 -2.02
C LEU A 100 -3.89 -0.41 -3.09
N LEU A 101 -4.29 -0.65 -4.34
CA LEU A 101 -3.38 -0.76 -5.48
C LEU A 101 -2.61 0.53 -5.78
N SER A 102 -3.07 1.70 -5.31
CA SER A 102 -2.35 2.97 -5.44
C SER A 102 -1.31 3.17 -4.34
N LEU A 103 -1.40 2.41 -3.23
CA LEU A 103 -0.54 2.52 -2.06
C LEU A 103 0.67 1.57 -2.11
N HIS A 104 0.65 0.55 -2.97
CA HIS A 104 1.78 -0.36 -3.20
C HIS A 104 2.11 -0.46 -4.70
N GLU A 105 3.25 -1.07 -5.03
CA GLU A 105 3.66 -1.21 -6.43
C GLU A 105 2.77 -2.22 -7.17
N ARG A 106 2.26 -1.84 -8.35
CA ARG A 106 1.32 -2.66 -9.15
C ARG A 106 1.86 -4.04 -9.54
N ASN A 107 3.18 -4.19 -9.64
CA ASN A 107 3.85 -5.41 -10.10
C ASN A 107 4.54 -6.16 -8.95
N GLN A 108 4.25 -5.82 -7.71
CA GLN A 108 4.77 -6.56 -6.57
C GLN A 108 4.06 -7.92 -6.54
N ASN A 109 4.81 -9.00 -6.78
CA ASN A 109 4.34 -10.35 -6.48
C ASN A 109 4.34 -10.50 -4.97
N CYS A 110 3.15 -10.64 -4.39
CA CYS A 110 2.98 -10.65 -2.94
C CYS A 110 2.84 -12.08 -2.47
N SER A 111 3.65 -12.43 -1.48
CA SER A 111 3.68 -13.78 -0.95
C SER A 111 2.51 -13.91 0.01
N LEU A 112 1.37 -14.38 -0.50
CA LEU A 112 0.34 -14.95 0.35
C LEU A 112 0.88 -16.31 0.82
N GLU A 113 1.52 -16.34 1.99
CA GLU A 113 1.78 -17.61 2.66
C GLU A 113 0.45 -18.36 2.77
N ASN A 114 0.43 -19.67 2.45
CA ASN A 114 -0.72 -20.53 2.70
C ASN A 114 -1.10 -20.38 4.18
N GLY A 115 -2.18 -19.67 4.44
CA GLY A 115 -2.51 -19.15 5.76
C GLY A 115 -3.98 -19.33 6.09
N ASP A 116 -4.31 -18.98 7.33
CA ASP A 116 -5.69 -18.99 7.79
C ASP A 116 -6.54 -18.00 6.99
N GLU A 117 -7.78 -18.39 6.70
CA GLU A 117 -8.77 -17.46 6.19
C GLU A 117 -9.61 -16.85 7.32
N ILE A 118 -10.11 -15.64 7.09
CA ILE A 118 -11.06 -14.95 7.96
C ILE A 118 -12.28 -14.48 7.17
N TYR A 119 -13.40 -14.27 7.86
CA TYR A 119 -14.58 -13.68 7.23
C TYR A 119 -14.33 -12.23 6.84
N LEU A 120 -14.90 -11.81 5.71
CA LEU A 120 -14.78 -10.46 5.17
C LEU A 120 -15.20 -9.37 6.18
N ARG A 121 -16.26 -9.61 6.96
CA ARG A 121 -16.67 -8.73 8.07
C ARG A 121 -15.61 -8.50 9.14
N ASN A 122 -14.65 -9.42 9.30
CA ASN A 122 -13.57 -9.31 10.26
C ASN A 122 -12.32 -8.71 9.59
N PHE A 123 -12.12 -9.01 8.30
CA PHE A 123 -11.03 -8.45 7.51
C PHE A 123 -11.15 -6.94 7.33
N LEU A 124 -12.33 -6.43 6.94
CA LEU A 124 -12.51 -5.01 6.64
C LEU A 124 -12.20 -4.09 7.83
N PRO A 125 -12.68 -4.34 9.07
CA PRO A 125 -12.30 -3.54 10.22
C PRO A 125 -10.81 -3.60 10.55
N GLN A 126 -10.16 -4.76 10.37
CA GLN A 126 -8.71 -4.88 10.59
C GLN A 126 -7.93 -4.03 9.59
N LEU A 127 -8.31 -4.07 8.31
CA LEU A 127 -7.72 -3.23 7.28
C LEU A 127 -7.93 -1.75 7.59
N GLY A 128 -9.15 -1.35 7.95
CA GLY A 128 -9.47 0.04 8.31
C GLY A 128 -8.64 0.55 9.49
N ASN A 129 -8.50 -0.25 10.55
CA ASN A 129 -7.69 0.09 11.72
C ASN A 129 -6.20 0.22 11.36
N TYR A 130 -5.67 -0.70 10.56
CA TYR A 130 -4.30 -0.65 10.09
C TYR A 130 -4.03 0.64 9.29
N THR A 131 -4.87 0.94 8.30
CA THR A 131 -4.76 2.15 7.48
C THR A 131 -4.90 3.43 8.32
N GLN A 132 -5.81 3.46 9.29
CA GLN A 132 -5.92 4.58 10.21
C GLN A 132 -4.62 4.82 11.00
N GLY A 133 -3.92 3.73 11.38
CA GLY A 133 -2.59 3.80 11.98
C GLY A 133 -1.56 4.45 11.05
N LEU A 134 -1.52 4.05 9.77
CA LEU A 134 -0.63 4.64 8.77
C LEU A 134 -0.85 6.15 8.61
N ILE A 135 -2.11 6.59 8.52
CA ILE A 135 -2.47 8.02 8.44
C ILE A 135 -1.94 8.79 9.66
N ARG A 136 -2.03 8.20 10.87
CA ARG A 136 -1.51 8.85 12.08
C ARG A 136 0.00 9.02 12.02
N ASN A 137 0.72 8.02 11.55
CA ASN A 137 2.18 8.06 11.43
C ASN A 137 2.65 9.13 10.43
N LEU A 138 1.93 9.31 9.32
CA LEU A 138 2.22 10.39 8.35
C LEU A 138 2.07 11.81 8.92
N ARG A 139 1.25 12.01 9.94
CA ARG A 139 1.05 13.34 10.57
C ARG A 139 2.09 13.66 11.64
N VAL A 140 2.79 12.64 12.12
CA VAL A 140 3.81 12.74 13.18
C VAL A 140 5.22 12.78 12.59
N SER A 141 5.37 12.40 11.31
CA SER A 141 6.63 12.44 10.54
C SER A 141 6.84 13.79 9.87
#